data_AF-A0A0T9RTD2-F1
#
_entry.id   AF-A0A0T9RTD2-F1
#
_cell.length_a   1.000
_cell.length_b   1.000
_cell.length_c   1.000
_cell.angle_alpha   90.00
_cell.angle_beta   90.00
_cell.angle_gamma   90.00
#
_symmetry.space_group_name_H-M   'P 1'
#
loop_
_entity.id
_entity.type
_entity.pdbx_description
1 polymer ?
#
loop_
_entity_poly.entity_id
_entity_poly.type
_entity_poly.pdbx_seq_one_letter_code
_entity_poly.pdbx_strand_id
1 'polypeptide(L)'
;MRLSHVILMVSTLASATTAQAIPNMWTSGFGQGVTEYLITSPENVIFNLNCTMNPDEQNILQHNVLIDLPDGTRADSRDDKTAITIVTDDQQFPLPYSLGWRNGDNAWIQFIDALGHAATFDVYINDKKAGSFNPGLKNTKKELSDLSGCRNTEG
;
A
#
# COMPACT_ATOMS: atom_id res chain seq x y z
N MET A 1 -1.66 5.61 -61.40
CA MET A 1 -0.65 5.88 -60.35
C MET A 1 -1.30 6.80 -59.33
N ARG A 2 -1.62 6.32 -58.13
CA ARG A 2 -2.08 7.16 -57.01
C ARG A 2 -1.07 7.02 -55.88
N LEU A 3 -0.47 8.15 -55.53
CA LEU A 3 0.65 8.29 -54.61
C LEU A 3 0.19 7.97 -53.18
N SER A 4 0.94 7.09 -52.51
CA SER A 4 0.75 6.75 -51.10
C SER A 4 1.08 7.94 -50.21
N HIS A 5 0.17 8.28 -49.28
CA HIS A 5 0.48 9.17 -48.16
C HIS A 5 0.69 8.31 -46.91
N VAL A 6 1.97 8.01 -46.62
CA VAL A 6 2.38 7.40 -45.35
C VAL A 6 2.52 8.54 -44.34
N ILE A 7 1.58 8.67 -43.42
CA ILE A 7 1.68 9.58 -42.28
C ILE A 7 2.55 8.89 -41.22
N LEU A 8 3.77 9.39 -41.03
CA LEU A 8 4.68 8.95 -39.98
C LEU A 8 4.23 9.56 -38.64
N MET A 9 3.50 8.80 -37.81
CA MET A 9 3.29 9.18 -36.41
C MET A 9 4.59 8.93 -35.64
N VAL A 10 5.25 10.01 -35.23
CA VAL A 10 6.32 9.98 -34.23
C VAL A 10 5.66 9.82 -32.86
N SER A 11 5.64 8.60 -32.33
CA SER A 11 5.27 8.33 -30.95
C SER A 11 6.38 8.87 -30.03
N THR A 12 6.13 9.99 -29.38
CA THR A 12 6.98 10.47 -28.30
C THR A 12 6.90 9.46 -27.15
N LEU A 13 7.96 8.66 -26.98
CA LEU A 13 8.18 7.90 -25.75
C LEU A 13 8.28 8.91 -24.60
N ALA A 14 7.22 9.03 -23.81
CA ALA A 14 7.28 9.71 -22.53
C ALA A 14 8.21 8.87 -21.64
N SER A 15 9.45 9.31 -21.48
CA SER A 15 10.34 8.80 -20.45
C SER A 15 9.68 9.12 -19.10
N ALA A 16 8.99 8.14 -18.50
CA ALA A 16 8.52 8.25 -17.13
C ALA A 16 9.78 8.39 -16.27
N THR A 17 10.05 9.61 -15.83
CA THR A 17 11.03 9.86 -14.78
C THR A 17 10.52 9.11 -13.56
N THR A 18 11.22 8.05 -13.16
CA THR A 18 10.93 7.40 -11.89
C THR A 18 11.22 8.44 -10.82
N ALA A 19 10.17 9.02 -10.23
CA ALA A 19 10.32 9.88 -9.07
C ALA A 19 11.00 9.03 -7.99
N GLN A 20 12.29 9.27 -7.73
CA GLN A 20 13.00 8.58 -6.67
C GLN A 20 12.43 9.08 -5.34
N ALA A 21 11.53 8.30 -4.75
CA ALA A 21 11.02 8.57 -3.41
C ALA A 21 12.20 8.49 -2.43
N ILE A 22 12.30 9.49 -1.53
CA ILE A 22 13.29 9.45 -0.46
C ILE A 22 12.95 8.24 0.43
N PRO A 23 13.88 7.31 0.68
CA PRO A 23 13.60 6.16 1.53
C PRO A 23 13.11 6.57 2.91
N ASN A 24 12.22 5.77 3.48
CA ASN A 24 11.62 5.97 4.78
C ASN A 24 10.87 7.30 4.93
N MET A 25 10.30 7.84 3.85
CA MET A 25 9.41 8.99 3.93
C MET A 25 8.04 8.59 3.40
N TRP A 26 7.04 8.65 4.27
CA TRP A 26 5.65 8.53 3.85
C TRP A 26 5.29 9.64 2.87
N THR A 27 4.52 9.26 1.87
CA THR A 27 3.79 10.16 0.98
C THR A 27 2.35 9.67 0.90
N SER A 28 1.43 10.56 0.58
CA SER A 28 0.02 10.24 0.42
C SER A 28 -0.52 10.81 -0.90
N GLY A 29 -1.53 10.15 -1.43
CA GLY A 29 -2.22 10.55 -2.65
C GLY A 29 -3.67 10.09 -2.65
N PHE A 30 -4.48 10.72 -3.49
CA PHE A 30 -5.87 10.32 -3.68
C PHE A 30 -6.19 10.25 -5.17
N GLY A 31 -6.78 9.14 -5.60
CA GLY A 31 -7.17 8.92 -6.99
C GLY A 31 -8.19 7.82 -7.11
N GLN A 32 -9.15 7.98 -8.04
CA GLN A 32 -10.16 6.95 -8.36
C GLN A 32 -10.92 6.40 -7.14
N GLY A 33 -11.13 7.22 -6.10
CA GLY A 33 -11.83 6.79 -4.88
C GLY A 33 -10.96 6.03 -3.88
N VAL A 34 -9.63 6.01 -4.05
CA VAL A 34 -8.68 5.36 -3.14
C VAL A 34 -7.71 6.39 -2.60
N THR A 35 -7.54 6.41 -1.28
CA THR A 35 -6.41 7.11 -0.64
C THR A 35 -5.26 6.13 -0.49
N GLU A 36 -4.10 6.48 -1.02
CA GLU A 36 -2.88 5.66 -0.97
C GLU A 36 -1.86 6.31 -0.04
N TYR A 37 -1.22 5.51 0.80
CA TYR A 37 -0.06 5.92 1.60
C TYR A 37 1.13 5.05 1.20
N LEU A 38 2.16 5.68 0.65
CA LEU A 38 3.36 5.01 0.15
C LEU A 38 4.57 5.31 1.03
N ILE A 39 5.41 4.30 1.23
CA ILE A 39 6.76 4.46 1.76
C ILE A 39 7.69 3.46 1.09
N THR A 40 8.91 3.90 0.79
CA THR A 40 9.94 3.05 0.16
C THR A 40 11.05 2.77 1.17
N SER A 41 11.46 1.52 1.30
CA SER A 41 12.62 1.14 2.13
C SER A 41 13.95 1.46 1.40
N PRO A 42 15.10 1.51 2.11
CA PRO A 42 16.41 1.64 1.48
C PRO A 42 16.72 0.54 0.45
N GLU A 43 16.11 -0.64 0.60
CA GLU A 43 16.24 -1.77 -0.31
C GLU A 43 15.31 -1.70 -1.52
N ASN A 44 14.55 -0.60 -1.68
CA ASN A 44 13.54 -0.38 -2.74
C ASN A 44 12.29 -1.26 -2.66
N VAL A 45 11.99 -1.85 -1.50
CA VAL A 45 10.66 -2.41 -1.23
C VAL A 45 9.69 -1.24 -1.01
N ILE A 46 8.57 -1.23 -1.72
CA ILE A 46 7.53 -0.21 -1.58
C ILE A 46 6.36 -0.83 -0.81
N PHE A 47 5.98 -0.17 0.27
CA PHE A 47 4.75 -0.46 1.00
C PHE A 47 3.69 0.55 0.59
N ASN A 48 2.53 0.07 0.14
CA ASN A 48 1.38 0.90 -0.24
C ASN A 48 0.14 0.47 0.53
N LEU A 49 -0.28 1.28 1.50
CA LEU A 49 -1.58 1.14 2.17
C LEU A 49 -2.66 1.80 1.31
N ASN A 50 -3.63 1.01 0.88
CA ASN A 50 -4.74 1.41 0.03
C ASN A 50 -6.04 1.45 0.83
N CYS A 51 -6.59 2.65 0.98
CA CYS A 51 -7.86 2.90 1.69
C CYS A 51 -8.94 3.28 0.68
N THR A 52 -9.66 2.28 0.19
CA THR A 52 -10.76 2.44 -0.78
C THR A 52 -12.02 3.04 -0.15
N MET A 53 -12.69 3.93 -0.89
CA MET A 53 -14.08 4.35 -0.66
C MET A 53 -15.04 3.67 -1.65
N ASN A 54 -14.53 2.80 -2.51
CA ASN A 54 -15.31 2.03 -3.47
C ASN A 54 -15.65 0.66 -2.83
N PRO A 55 -16.92 0.42 -2.48
CA PRO A 55 -17.32 -0.87 -1.94
C PRO A 55 -17.34 -1.95 -3.01
N ASP A 56 -17.19 -3.19 -2.58
CA ASP A 56 -17.46 -4.38 -3.41
C ASP A 56 -18.96 -4.65 -3.57
N GLU A 57 -19.31 -5.76 -4.24
CA GLU A 57 -20.70 -6.17 -4.47
C GLU A 57 -21.48 -6.45 -3.17
N GLN A 58 -20.78 -6.66 -2.05
CA GLN A 58 -21.35 -6.90 -0.72
C GLN A 58 -21.40 -5.63 0.14
N ASN A 59 -21.15 -4.46 -0.46
CA ASN A 59 -21.05 -3.16 0.20
C ASN A 59 -19.85 -3.03 1.16
N ILE A 60 -18.80 -3.84 0.99
CA ILE A 60 -17.63 -3.82 1.88
C ILE A 60 -16.49 -3.02 1.25
N LEU A 61 -15.88 -2.12 2.03
CA LEU A 61 -14.65 -1.45 1.63
C LEU A 61 -13.46 -2.40 1.82
N GLN A 62 -13.05 -3.06 0.73
CA GLN A 62 -11.91 -3.98 0.74
C GLN A 62 -10.58 -3.21 0.66
N HIS A 63 -10.23 -2.52 1.75
CA HIS A 63 -8.91 -1.93 1.93
C HIS A 63 -7.81 -3.01 1.84
N ASN A 64 -6.61 -2.64 1.41
CA ASN A 64 -5.52 -3.60 1.29
C ASN A 64 -4.15 -2.95 1.42
N VAL A 65 -3.13 -3.81 1.53
CA VAL A 65 -1.73 -3.44 1.46
C VAL A 65 -1.13 -4.12 0.25
N LEU A 66 -0.45 -3.34 -0.59
CA LEU A 66 0.36 -3.83 -1.69
C LEU A 66 1.84 -3.66 -1.32
N ILE A 67 2.63 -4.70 -1.57
CA ILE A 67 4.09 -4.67 -1.39
C ILE A 67 4.74 -4.90 -2.76
N ASP A 68 5.41 -3.88 -3.29
CA ASP A 68 6.24 -4.03 -4.49
C ASP A 68 7.66 -4.39 -4.07
N LEU A 69 8.17 -5.50 -4.63
CA LEU A 69 9.51 -5.99 -4.37
C LEU A 69 10.49 -5.48 -5.45
N PRO A 70 11.80 -5.38 -5.12
CA PRO A 70 12.82 -4.90 -6.06
C PRO A 70 12.98 -5.75 -7.33
N ASP A 71 12.54 -7.00 -7.29
CA ASP A 71 12.54 -7.91 -8.45
C ASP A 71 11.35 -7.68 -9.40
N GLY A 72 10.47 -6.71 -9.09
CA GLY A 72 9.29 -6.36 -9.86
C GLY A 72 8.05 -7.20 -9.53
N THR A 73 8.14 -8.12 -8.57
CA THR A 73 6.96 -8.86 -8.09
C THR A 73 6.15 -8.03 -7.10
N ARG A 74 4.85 -8.33 -6.99
CA ARG A 74 3.92 -7.66 -6.08
C ARG A 74 3.22 -8.69 -5.21
N ALA A 75 3.19 -8.44 -3.91
CA ALA A 75 2.30 -9.12 -2.97
C ALA A 75 1.09 -8.23 -2.67
N ASP A 76 -0.09 -8.83 -2.55
CA ASP A 76 -1.33 -8.17 -2.18
C ASP A 76 -1.87 -8.85 -0.93
N SER A 77 -2.22 -8.07 0.10
CA SER A 77 -2.80 -8.63 1.32
C SER A 77 -4.10 -9.37 1.05
N ARG A 78 -4.80 -9.09 -0.06
CA ARG A 78 -6.06 -9.75 -0.45
C ARG A 78 -5.91 -11.12 -1.12
N ASP A 79 -4.67 -11.51 -1.46
CA ASP A 79 -4.41 -12.84 -2.00
C ASP A 79 -4.43 -13.89 -0.88
N ASP A 80 -5.32 -14.88 -0.99
CA ASP A 80 -5.51 -15.94 0.01
C ASP A 80 -4.31 -16.89 0.15
N LYS A 81 -3.35 -16.81 -0.77
CA LYS A 81 -2.10 -17.59 -0.75
C LYS A 81 -0.91 -16.78 -0.24
N THR A 82 -1.10 -15.50 0.07
CA THR A 82 -0.03 -14.60 0.47
C THR A 82 -0.30 -14.04 1.86
N ALA A 83 0.41 -14.55 2.86
CA ALA A 83 0.37 -14.01 4.21
C ALA A 83 1.29 -12.80 4.32
N ILE A 84 0.73 -11.62 4.54
CA ILE A 84 1.49 -10.41 4.87
C ILE A 84 1.34 -10.12 6.35
N THR A 85 2.45 -9.98 7.05
CA THR A 85 2.49 -9.63 8.48
C THR A 85 3.35 -8.40 8.68
N ILE A 86 2.80 -7.43 9.40
CA ILE A 86 3.51 -6.22 9.80
C ILE A 86 4.01 -6.39 11.23
N VAL A 87 5.27 -6.07 11.48
CA VAL A 87 5.85 -6.16 12.82
C VAL A 87 6.33 -4.79 13.26
N THR A 88 5.79 -4.28 14.36
CA THR A 88 6.17 -3.00 14.95
C THR A 88 6.02 -3.08 16.46
N ASP A 89 6.90 -2.40 17.20
CA ASP A 89 6.92 -2.41 18.68
C ASP A 89 6.86 -3.84 19.28
N ASP A 90 7.65 -4.76 18.70
CA ASP A 90 7.70 -6.19 19.04
C ASP A 90 6.34 -6.94 18.96
N GLN A 91 5.34 -6.35 18.31
CA GLN A 91 4.02 -6.95 18.06
C GLN A 91 3.84 -7.27 16.58
N GLN A 92 3.12 -8.36 16.31
CA GLN A 92 2.79 -8.82 14.97
C GLN A 92 1.34 -8.52 14.62
N PHE A 93 1.13 -8.01 13.42
CA PHE A 93 -0.16 -7.65 12.86
C PHE A 93 -0.34 -8.38 11.53
N PRO A 94 -0.87 -9.62 11.54
CA PRO A 94 -1.19 -10.33 10.31
C PRO A 94 -2.34 -9.63 9.60
N LEU A 95 -2.17 -9.37 8.30
CA LEU A 95 -3.19 -8.70 7.49
C LEU A 95 -4.23 -9.73 7.02
N PRO A 96 -5.53 -9.46 7.20
CA PRO A 96 -6.58 -10.34 6.68
C PRO A 96 -6.66 -10.25 5.14
N TYR A 97 -6.97 -11.37 4.49
CA TYR A 97 -7.16 -11.41 3.03
C TYR A 97 -8.50 -10.82 2.57
N SER A 98 -9.46 -10.72 3.48
CA SER A 98 -10.75 -10.10 3.22
C SER A 98 -11.28 -9.41 4.47
N LEU A 99 -12.06 -8.37 4.23
CA LEU A 99 -12.75 -7.59 5.24
C LEU A 99 -14.27 -7.80 5.16
N GLY A 100 -15.02 -7.20 6.09
CA GLY A 100 -16.48 -7.33 6.18
C GLY A 100 -16.95 -8.44 7.11
N TRP A 101 -16.09 -8.87 8.03
CA TRP A 101 -16.40 -9.86 9.06
C TRP A 101 -15.56 -9.60 10.31
N ARG A 102 -16.14 -9.93 11.48
CA ARG A 102 -15.66 -9.45 12.78
C ARG A 102 -14.17 -9.60 13.04
N ASN A 103 -13.56 -10.77 12.81
CA ASN A 103 -12.13 -10.92 13.16
C ASN A 103 -11.22 -10.27 12.12
N GLY A 104 -11.60 -10.27 10.84
CA GLY A 104 -10.87 -9.57 9.79
C GLY A 104 -10.86 -8.07 10.05
N ASP A 105 -12.02 -7.47 10.30
CA ASP A 105 -12.12 -6.03 10.58
C ASP A 105 -11.39 -5.65 11.88
N ASN A 106 -11.47 -6.47 12.93
CA ASN A 106 -10.71 -6.24 14.16
C ASN A 106 -9.20 -6.30 13.94
N ALA A 107 -8.71 -7.27 13.19
CA ALA A 107 -7.27 -7.39 12.87
C ALA A 107 -6.80 -6.20 12.04
N TRP A 108 -7.60 -5.77 11.06
CA TRP A 108 -7.32 -4.60 10.23
C TRP A 108 -7.25 -3.31 11.05
N ILE A 109 -8.23 -3.06 11.94
CA ILE A 109 -8.24 -1.87 12.80
C ILE A 109 -7.01 -1.86 13.73
N GLN A 110 -6.66 -2.99 14.35
CA GLN A 110 -5.46 -3.07 15.19
C GLN A 110 -4.17 -2.77 14.42
N PHE A 111 -4.06 -3.27 13.18
CA PHE A 111 -2.97 -2.94 12.28
C PHE A 111 -2.92 -1.43 11.96
N ILE A 112 -4.05 -0.84 11.56
CA ILE A 112 -4.15 0.60 11.23
C ILE A 112 -3.76 1.47 12.43
N ASP A 113 -4.23 1.11 13.63
CA ASP A 113 -3.88 1.79 14.87
C ASP A 113 -2.37 1.73 15.15
N ALA A 114 -1.76 0.54 15.02
CA ALA A 114 -0.33 0.36 15.24
C ALA A 114 0.51 1.10 14.20
N LEU A 115 0.17 1.00 12.91
CA LEU A 115 0.91 1.64 11.82
C LEU A 115 0.92 3.16 11.95
N GLY A 116 -0.21 3.78 12.32
CA GLY A 116 -0.32 5.23 12.54
C GLY A 116 0.59 5.77 13.65
N HIS A 117 1.12 4.90 14.51
CA HIS A 117 2.03 5.25 15.61
C HIS A 117 3.44 4.69 15.44
N ALA A 118 3.72 3.93 14.38
CA ALA A 118 4.99 3.26 14.18
C ALA A 118 6.12 4.26 13.84
N ALA A 119 7.19 4.24 14.64
CA ALA A 119 8.46 4.88 14.29
C ALA A 119 9.26 4.02 13.31
N THR A 120 9.09 2.70 13.43
CA THR A 120 9.73 1.65 12.64
C THR A 120 8.74 0.51 12.46
N PHE A 121 8.83 -0.19 11.35
CA PHE A 121 8.11 -1.46 11.17
C PHE A 121 8.82 -2.33 10.14
N ASP A 122 8.65 -3.64 10.30
CA ASP A 122 9.11 -4.64 9.34
C ASP A 122 7.92 -5.25 8.62
N VAL A 123 8.16 -5.65 7.37
CA VAL A 123 7.17 -6.37 6.55
C VAL A 123 7.67 -7.79 6.34
N TYR A 124 6.80 -8.75 6.59
CA TYR A 124 7.02 -10.16 6.31
C TYR A 124 6.02 -10.65 5.29
N ILE A 125 6.50 -11.43 4.31
CA ILE A 125 5.68 -12.11 3.31
C ILE A 125 5.95 -13.61 3.46
N ASN A 126 4.92 -14.39 3.78
CA ASN A 126 5.01 -15.83 4.03
C ASN A 126 6.16 -16.16 5.01
N ASP A 127 6.14 -15.49 6.17
CA ASP A 127 7.11 -15.59 7.27
C ASP A 127 8.56 -15.20 6.93
N LYS A 128 8.81 -14.68 5.73
CA LYS A 128 10.11 -14.16 5.32
C LYS A 128 10.11 -12.64 5.37
N LYS A 129 11.11 -12.07 6.06
CA LYS A 129 11.29 -10.62 6.10
C LYS A 129 11.53 -10.09 4.70
N ALA A 130 10.63 -9.23 4.23
CA ALA A 130 10.67 -8.62 2.91
C ALA A 130 11.38 -7.26 2.94
N GLY A 131 11.14 -6.45 3.97
CA GLY A 131 11.72 -5.11 4.10
C GLY A 131 11.65 -4.56 5.52
N SER A 132 12.43 -3.51 5.78
CA SER A 132 12.41 -2.75 7.05
C SER A 132 12.18 -1.27 6.74
N PHE A 133 11.36 -0.62 7.54
CA PHE A 133 10.99 0.78 7.36
C PHE A 133 11.24 1.55 8.65
N ASN A 134 11.78 2.77 8.53
CA ASN A 134 12.09 3.66 9.65
C ASN A 134 11.65 5.11 9.36
N PRO A 135 10.35 5.39 9.19
CA PRO A 135 9.85 6.74 8.93
C PRO A 135 10.11 7.73 10.05
N GLY A 136 10.22 7.25 11.29
CA GLY A 136 10.24 8.08 12.48
C GLY A 136 8.88 8.72 12.78
N LEU A 137 8.61 8.94 14.07
CA LEU A 137 7.29 9.36 14.56
C LEU A 137 6.77 10.66 13.93
N LYS A 138 7.66 11.61 13.61
CA LYS A 138 7.25 12.91 13.06
C LYS A 138 6.67 12.78 11.65
N ASN A 139 7.30 11.96 10.80
CA ASN A 139 6.80 11.73 9.45
C ASN A 139 5.56 10.84 9.47
N THR A 140 5.56 9.76 10.26
CA THR A 140 4.38 8.90 10.46
C THR A 140 3.18 9.72 10.89
N LYS A 141 3.30 10.54 11.95
CA LYS A 141 2.19 11.39 12.41
C LYS A 141 1.77 12.46 11.39
N LYS A 142 2.69 12.96 10.56
CA LYS A 142 2.35 13.96 9.55
C LYS A 142 1.43 13.37 8.49
N GLU A 143 1.81 12.22 7.94
CA GLU A 143 1.11 11.62 6.79
C GLU A 143 -0.03 10.69 7.21
N LEU A 144 0.12 9.98 8.33
CA LEU A 144 -0.85 9.00 8.84
C LEU A 144 -1.67 9.52 10.04
N SER A 145 -1.77 10.84 10.23
CA SER A 145 -2.52 11.43 11.36
C SER A 145 -4.00 11.07 11.35
N ASP A 146 -4.57 10.90 10.17
CA ASP A 146 -5.96 10.50 9.99
C ASP A 146 -6.05 9.31 9.04
N LEU A 147 -6.23 8.13 9.62
CA LEU A 147 -6.52 6.88 8.92
C LEU A 147 -7.99 6.46 9.10
N SER A 148 -8.89 7.39 9.42
CA SER A 148 -10.33 7.08 9.59
C SER A 148 -10.94 6.49 8.31
N GLY A 149 -10.56 7.00 7.14
CA GLY A 149 -10.96 6.47 5.83
C GLY A 149 -10.41 5.08 5.49
N CYS A 150 -9.51 4.54 6.32
CA CYS A 150 -8.99 3.18 6.23
C CYS A 150 -9.71 2.21 7.16
N ARG A 151 -10.73 2.66 7.90
CA ARG A 151 -11.48 1.81 8.83
C ARG A 151 -12.80 1.41 8.19
N ASN A 152 -13.09 0.11 8.24
CA ASN A 152 -14.43 -0.41 8.01
C ASN A 152 -15.31 -0.12 9.22
N THR A 153 -15.62 1.15 9.43
CA THR A 153 -16.69 1.55 10.33
C THR A 153 -17.89 1.92 9.47
N GLU A 154 -18.65 0.91 9.06
CA GLU A 154 -20.10 1.07 9.17
C GLU A 154 -20.38 1.12 10.68
N GLY A 155 -20.75 2.30 11.18
CA GLY A 155 -21.35 2.41 12.51
C GLY A 155 -22.75 1.81 12.51
#